data_AF-A0A0Q6G8N0-F1
#
_entry.id   AF-A0A0Q6G8N0-F1
#
_cell.length_a   1.000
_cell.length_b   1.000
_cell.length_c   1.000
_cell.angle_alpha   90.00
_cell.angle_beta   90.00
_cell.angle_gamma   90.00
#
_symmetry.space_group_name_H-M   'P 1'
#
loop_
_entity.id
_entity.type
_entity.pdbx_description
1 polymer ?
#
loop_
_entity_poly.entity_id
_entity_poly.type
_entity_poly.pdbx_seq_one_letter_code
_entity_poly.pdbx_strand_id
1 'polypeptide(L)'
;MLVSAKVDAQASFARTVAASCSYIHLESRRPAVLGPGGVFDADAAEACAVAEVASALSVSTGTVTEWLFLIRTARPAVQEAFDAGRLAYAAFRTVCRSLAGVPNATEALLQRVIVAASRCTPGAVAAAIDRILADFDAEWHRIVRERAALERAATVRKLPRGQAELIIRGPAEKVAGMWRNIAAAARGVTDPTSLPARLFDAAHALLTGAVSNEPANHAVIVLDAATAAGLAGEPGHLVGWGPVPADVARRIAEDATWQALITAAQDSEHHPPDPEPDPPAPVDGREVRRTRHMPPGWTPTTGKLGSTKARKVREQVEYLRTLPPSALDRAVDNPDGHGVSSRLRTGR
;
A
#
# COMPACT_ATOMS: atom_id res chain seq x y z
N MET A 1 10.22 25.56 8.36
CA MET A 1 11.28 24.65 7.86
C MET A 1 10.87 23.20 7.65
N LEU A 2 10.18 22.54 8.60
CA LEU A 2 9.85 21.09 8.51
C LEU A 2 8.96 20.70 7.31
N VAL A 3 8.00 21.55 6.92
CA VAL A 3 7.11 21.30 5.77
C VAL A 3 7.87 21.39 4.44
N SER A 4 8.76 22.37 4.28
CA SER A 4 9.61 22.51 3.08
C SER A 4 10.52 21.29 2.93
N ALA A 5 11.22 20.89 4.00
CA ALA A 5 12.11 19.72 3.97
C ALA A 5 11.36 18.41 3.63
N LYS A 6 10.10 18.28 4.07
CA LYS A 6 9.24 17.15 3.71
C LYS A 6 8.87 17.16 2.23
N VAL A 7 8.47 18.31 1.69
CA VAL A 7 8.14 18.48 0.27
C VAL A 7 9.38 18.22 -0.60
N ASP A 8 10.54 18.74 -0.20
CA ASP A 8 11.80 18.53 -0.91
C ASP A 8 12.20 17.04 -0.93
N ALA A 9 12.04 16.34 0.20
CA ALA A 9 12.28 14.90 0.28
C ALA A 9 11.30 14.10 -0.62
N GLN A 10 10.04 14.53 -0.69
CA GLN A 10 9.03 13.90 -1.56
C GLN A 10 9.33 14.14 -3.04
N ALA A 11 9.64 15.38 -3.42
CA ALA A 11 10.06 15.73 -4.79
C ALA A 11 11.35 15.00 -5.18
N SER A 12 12.26 14.82 -4.23
CA SER A 12 13.49 14.05 -4.43
C SER A 12 13.23 12.57 -4.71
N PHE A 13 12.29 11.98 -3.97
CA PHE A 13 11.83 10.62 -4.25
C PHE A 13 11.14 10.54 -5.62
N ALA A 14 10.29 11.50 -5.97
CA ALA A 14 9.64 11.56 -7.27
C ALA A 14 10.64 11.63 -8.43
N ARG A 15 11.68 12.48 -8.32
CA ARG A 15 12.80 12.51 -9.28
C ARG A 15 13.52 11.17 -9.41
N THR A 16 13.70 10.45 -8.31
CA THR A 16 14.31 9.11 -8.34
C THR A 16 13.45 8.14 -9.14
N VAL A 17 12.13 8.14 -8.89
CA VAL A 17 11.17 7.31 -9.64
C VAL A 17 11.15 7.67 -11.12
N ALA A 18 11.08 8.97 -11.44
CA ALA A 18 11.08 9.45 -12.82
C ALA A 18 12.37 9.06 -13.55
N ALA A 19 13.54 9.29 -12.95
CA ALA A 19 14.83 8.93 -13.52
C ALA A 19 14.96 7.40 -13.74
N SER A 20 14.46 6.58 -12.81
CA SER A 20 14.39 5.13 -12.99
C SER A 20 13.52 4.74 -14.19
N CYS A 21 12.35 5.36 -14.35
CA CYS A 21 11.47 5.08 -15.49
C CYS A 21 12.07 5.54 -16.82
N SER A 22 12.70 6.72 -16.86
CA SER A 22 13.41 7.23 -18.04
C SER A 22 14.60 6.34 -18.43
N TYR A 23 15.38 5.87 -17.44
CA TYR A 23 16.47 4.93 -17.68
C TYR A 23 15.95 3.65 -18.37
N ILE A 24 14.92 3.02 -17.80
CA ILE A 24 14.34 1.80 -18.35
C ILE A 24 13.80 2.02 -19.76
N HIS A 25 13.11 3.15 -20.01
CA HIS A 25 12.60 3.49 -21.33
C HIS A 25 13.71 3.67 -22.38
N LEU A 26 14.85 4.26 -21.98
CA LEU A 26 15.99 4.43 -22.86
C LEU A 26 16.67 3.09 -23.14
N GLU A 27 16.93 2.27 -22.11
CA GLU A 27 17.55 0.95 -22.27
C GLU A 27 16.70 -0.01 -23.10
N SER A 28 15.38 -0.04 -22.90
CA SER A 28 14.47 -0.91 -23.66
C SER A 28 14.31 -0.50 -25.13
N ARG A 29 14.90 0.64 -25.54
CA ARG A 29 14.87 1.15 -26.91
C ARG A 29 16.27 1.44 -27.47
N ARG A 30 17.33 1.08 -26.75
CA ARG A 30 18.68 1.30 -27.23
C ARG A 30 18.91 0.51 -28.52
N PRO A 31 19.53 1.11 -29.55
CA PRO A 31 19.96 0.37 -30.72
C PRO A 31 20.94 -0.73 -30.28
N ALA A 32 20.50 -1.98 -30.31
CA ALA A 32 21.38 -3.10 -30.03
C ALA A 32 22.29 -3.32 -31.25
N VAL A 33 23.59 -3.49 -31.01
CA VAL A 33 24.51 -4.02 -32.02
C VAL A 33 24.20 -5.52 -32.14
N LEU A 34 23.29 -5.85 -33.05
CA LEU A 34 22.87 -7.23 -33.30
C LEU A 34 23.85 -7.87 -34.30
N GLY A 35 24.25 -9.11 -34.04
CA GLY A 35 24.93 -9.93 -35.05
C GLY A 35 24.00 -10.25 -36.23
N PRO A 36 24.53 -10.83 -37.32
CA PRO A 36 23.71 -11.21 -38.47
C PRO A 36 22.55 -12.12 -38.03
N GLY A 37 21.30 -11.69 -38.27
CA GLY A 37 20.09 -12.43 -37.88
C GLY A 37 19.62 -12.21 -36.43
N GLY A 38 20.27 -11.34 -35.66
CA GLY A 38 19.83 -11.02 -34.30
C GLY A 38 18.51 -10.23 -34.29
N VAL A 39 17.63 -10.56 -33.34
CA VAL A 39 16.39 -9.83 -33.07
C VAL A 39 16.53 -9.16 -31.71
N PHE A 40 16.21 -7.87 -31.62
CA PHE A 40 16.17 -7.17 -30.35
C PHE A 40 14.86 -7.48 -29.62
N ASP A 41 14.96 -8.09 -28.44
CA ASP A 41 13.84 -8.36 -27.55
C ASP A 41 13.68 -7.19 -26.57
N ALA A 42 12.76 -6.29 -26.88
CA ALA A 42 12.48 -5.10 -26.07
C ALA A 42 11.90 -5.46 -24.69
N ASP A 43 11.16 -6.56 -24.58
CA ASP A 43 10.57 -7.00 -23.31
C ASP A 43 11.64 -7.59 -22.39
N ALA A 44 12.56 -8.38 -22.94
CA ALA A 44 13.74 -8.85 -22.22
C ALA A 44 14.65 -7.69 -21.80
N ALA A 45 14.85 -6.68 -22.66
CA ALA A 45 15.62 -5.49 -22.34
C ALA A 45 14.98 -4.66 -21.21
N GLU A 46 13.65 -4.46 -21.24
CA GLU A 46 12.92 -3.80 -20.15
C GLU A 46 13.05 -4.59 -18.84
N ALA A 47 12.90 -5.92 -18.87
CA ALA A 47 13.04 -6.78 -17.69
C ALA A 47 14.45 -6.71 -17.07
N CYS A 48 15.50 -6.70 -17.90
CA CYS A 48 16.89 -6.52 -17.47
C CYS A 48 17.12 -5.15 -16.84
N ALA A 49 16.65 -4.06 -17.47
CA ALA A 49 16.76 -2.70 -16.94
C ALA A 49 16.00 -2.54 -15.61
N VAL A 50 14.83 -3.17 -15.48
CA VAL A 50 14.07 -3.24 -14.22
C VAL A 50 14.89 -3.93 -13.12
N ALA A 51 15.54 -5.06 -13.42
CA ALA A 51 16.37 -5.78 -12.46
C ALA A 51 17.61 -4.97 -12.04
N GLU A 52 18.22 -4.25 -12.97
CA GLU A 52 19.35 -3.37 -12.70
C GLU A 52 18.97 -2.22 -11.75
N VAL A 53 17.89 -1.50 -12.05
CA VAL A 53 17.38 -0.43 -11.19
C VAL A 53 17.00 -0.98 -9.81
N ALA A 54 16.33 -2.12 -9.75
CA ALA A 54 15.94 -2.75 -8.49
C ALA A 54 17.16 -3.09 -7.63
N SER A 55 18.21 -3.65 -8.24
CA SER A 55 19.48 -3.95 -7.59
C SER A 55 20.19 -2.68 -7.11
N ALA A 56 20.31 -1.67 -7.96
CA ALA A 56 20.97 -0.40 -7.66
C ALA A 56 20.30 0.35 -6.49
N LEU A 57 18.96 0.37 -6.47
CA LEU A 57 18.17 1.03 -5.44
C LEU A 57 17.80 0.12 -4.27
N SER A 58 18.26 -1.13 -4.27
CA SER A 58 18.01 -2.05 -3.16
C SER A 58 16.51 -2.26 -2.87
N VAL A 59 15.69 -2.33 -3.93
CA VAL A 59 14.24 -2.58 -3.91
C VAL A 59 13.90 -3.86 -4.70
N SER A 60 12.64 -4.31 -4.71
CA SER A 60 12.24 -5.46 -5.53
C SER A 60 11.96 -5.05 -6.97
N THR A 61 12.15 -5.97 -7.93
CA THR A 61 11.73 -5.79 -9.33
C THR A 61 10.27 -5.36 -9.43
N GLY A 62 9.38 -6.01 -8.65
CA GLY A 62 7.97 -5.64 -8.59
C GLY A 62 7.69 -4.20 -8.11
N THR A 63 8.59 -3.60 -7.32
CA THR A 63 8.47 -2.17 -6.95
C THR A 63 8.75 -1.28 -8.16
N VAL A 64 9.78 -1.60 -8.94
CA VAL A 64 10.15 -0.85 -10.14
C VAL A 64 9.11 -1.04 -11.25
N THR A 65 8.60 -2.27 -11.43
CA THR A 65 7.48 -2.54 -12.33
C THR A 65 6.22 -1.75 -11.94
N GLU A 66 5.93 -1.63 -10.64
CA GLU A 66 4.84 -0.78 -10.17
C GLU A 66 5.08 0.70 -10.50
N TRP A 67 6.31 1.21 -10.35
CA TRP A 67 6.63 2.58 -10.76
C TRP A 67 6.35 2.82 -12.24
N LEU A 68 6.83 1.93 -13.12
CA LEU A 68 6.56 2.03 -14.55
C LEU A 68 5.06 2.07 -14.84
N PHE A 69 4.30 1.15 -14.23
CA PHE A 69 2.85 1.10 -14.41
C PHE A 69 2.17 2.40 -13.96
N LEU A 70 2.49 2.88 -12.75
CA LEU A 70 1.87 4.08 -12.20
C LEU A 70 2.22 5.33 -13.01
N ILE A 71 3.48 5.52 -13.39
CA ILE A 71 3.91 6.67 -14.21
C ILE A 71 3.26 6.63 -15.60
N ARG A 72 3.17 5.46 -16.23
CA ARG A 72 2.53 5.30 -17.57
C ARG A 72 1.02 5.54 -17.55
N THR A 73 0.37 5.31 -16.41
CA THR A 73 -1.11 5.38 -16.28
C THR A 73 -1.60 6.60 -15.52
N ALA A 74 -0.71 7.36 -14.87
CA ALA A 74 -1.06 8.54 -14.11
C ALA A 74 -1.69 9.63 -15.00
N ARG A 75 -2.72 10.29 -14.46
CA ARG A 75 -3.26 11.52 -15.08
C ARG A 75 -2.21 12.63 -14.97
N PRO A 76 -2.02 13.49 -15.99
CA PRO A 76 -0.98 14.52 -15.99
C PRO A 76 -0.96 15.40 -14.72
N ALA A 77 -2.11 15.90 -14.29
CA ALA A 77 -2.21 16.72 -13.06
C ALA A 77 -1.73 15.98 -11.79
N VAL A 78 -1.98 14.66 -11.71
CA VAL A 78 -1.55 13.82 -10.58
C VAL A 78 -0.05 13.58 -10.63
N GLN A 79 0.50 13.36 -11.83
CA GLN A 79 1.93 13.21 -12.06
C GLN A 79 2.67 14.50 -11.68
N GLU A 80 2.20 15.66 -12.12
CA GLU A 80 2.77 16.97 -11.78
C GLU A 80 2.76 17.22 -10.26
N ALA A 81 1.68 16.84 -9.57
CA ALA A 81 1.60 16.97 -8.12
C ALA A 81 2.59 16.05 -7.39
N PHE A 82 2.87 14.86 -7.92
CA PHE A 82 3.90 13.97 -7.40
C PHE A 82 5.32 14.51 -7.65
N ASP A 83 5.61 14.95 -8.87
CA ASP A 83 6.92 15.49 -9.25
C ASP A 83 7.27 16.76 -8.46
N ALA A 84 6.27 17.60 -8.19
CA ALA A 84 6.40 18.77 -7.34
C ALA A 84 6.53 18.46 -5.83
N GLY A 85 6.46 17.19 -5.42
CA GLY A 85 6.52 16.78 -4.01
C GLY A 85 5.28 17.18 -3.20
N ARG A 86 4.16 17.51 -3.85
CA ARG A 86 2.86 17.77 -3.17
C ARG A 86 2.17 16.49 -2.75
N LEU A 87 2.50 15.37 -3.40
CA LEU A 87 2.04 14.03 -3.05
C LEU A 87 3.21 13.15 -2.64
N ALA A 88 3.14 12.56 -1.45
CA ALA A 88 4.02 11.44 -1.10
C ALA A 88 3.73 10.23 -2.00
N TYR A 89 4.71 9.37 -2.25
CA TYR A 89 4.54 8.18 -3.09
C TYR A 89 3.35 7.29 -2.69
N ALA A 90 3.12 7.09 -1.39
CA ALA A 90 1.97 6.30 -0.91
C ALA A 90 0.63 6.94 -1.32
N ALA A 91 0.53 8.28 -1.25
CA ALA A 91 -0.64 9.02 -1.68
C ALA A 91 -0.78 8.98 -3.21
N PHE A 92 0.29 9.28 -3.95
CA PHE A 92 0.32 9.19 -5.42
C PHE A 92 -0.13 7.82 -5.94
N ARG A 93 0.43 6.73 -5.38
CA ARG A 93 0.03 5.36 -5.72
C ARG A 93 -1.44 5.11 -5.45
N THR A 94 -1.97 5.62 -4.34
CA THR A 94 -3.38 5.47 -3.98
C THR A 94 -4.27 6.24 -4.95
N VAL A 95 -3.92 7.48 -5.26
CA VAL A 95 -4.64 8.33 -6.23
C VAL A 95 -4.70 7.66 -7.61
N CYS A 96 -3.57 7.20 -8.14
CA CYS A 96 -3.54 6.53 -9.45
C CYS A 96 -4.44 5.30 -9.51
N ARG A 97 -4.45 4.50 -8.44
CA ARG A 97 -5.29 3.29 -8.35
C ARG A 97 -6.77 3.64 -8.21
N SER A 98 -7.11 4.64 -7.41
CA SER A 98 -8.50 5.08 -7.21
C SER A 98 -9.08 5.74 -8.46
N LEU A 99 -8.26 6.44 -9.26
CA LEU A 99 -8.69 7.06 -10.51
C LEU A 99 -8.72 6.10 -11.71
N ALA A 100 -8.22 4.87 -11.54
CA ALA A 100 -8.22 3.88 -12.60
C ALA A 100 -9.66 3.51 -12.97
N GLY A 101 -10.02 3.68 -14.25
CA GLY A 101 -11.36 3.37 -14.75
C GLY A 101 -12.43 4.42 -14.45
N VAL A 102 -12.10 5.56 -13.83
CA VAL A 102 -13.03 6.69 -13.67
C VAL A 102 -13.29 7.32 -15.05
N PRO A 103 -14.55 7.33 -15.53
CA PRO A 103 -14.91 7.95 -16.80
C PRO A 103 -14.88 9.48 -16.67
N ASN A 104 -14.47 10.17 -17.74
CA ASN A 104 -14.58 11.63 -17.86
C ASN A 104 -14.06 12.44 -16.65
N ALA A 105 -12.98 11.97 -16.01
CA ALA A 105 -12.40 12.66 -14.86
C ALA A 105 -11.96 14.08 -15.25
N THR A 106 -12.72 15.07 -14.77
CA THR A 106 -12.48 16.49 -15.09
C THR A 106 -11.27 17.02 -14.35
N GLU A 107 -10.67 18.10 -14.84
CA GLU A 107 -9.56 18.76 -14.15
C GLU A 107 -9.97 19.21 -12.74
N ALA A 108 -11.20 19.70 -12.56
CA ALA A 108 -11.74 20.07 -11.26
C ALA A 108 -11.80 18.88 -10.28
N LEU A 109 -12.19 17.70 -10.75
CA LEU A 109 -12.17 16.47 -9.95
C LEU A 109 -10.73 16.11 -9.55
N LEU A 110 -9.79 16.13 -10.50
CA LEU A 110 -8.39 15.81 -10.25
C LEU A 110 -7.80 16.75 -9.20
N GLN A 111 -8.05 18.05 -9.30
CA GLN A 111 -7.58 19.02 -8.32
C GLN A 111 -8.19 18.79 -6.93
N ARG A 112 -9.50 18.48 -6.83
CA ARG A 112 -10.13 18.11 -5.54
C ARG A 112 -9.46 16.87 -4.92
N VAL A 113 -9.20 15.85 -5.72
CA VAL A 113 -8.53 14.60 -5.30
C VAL A 113 -7.09 14.88 -4.83
N ILE A 114 -6.31 15.66 -5.58
CA ILE A 114 -4.93 16.01 -5.24
C ILE A 114 -4.89 16.79 -3.92
N VAL A 115 -5.74 17.80 -3.76
CA VAL A 115 -5.82 18.62 -2.54
C VAL A 115 -6.16 17.73 -1.33
N ALA A 116 -7.17 16.87 -1.44
CA ALA A 116 -7.52 15.95 -0.36
C ALA A 116 -6.38 14.98 -0.02
N ALA A 117 -5.79 14.33 -1.03
CA ALA A 117 -4.70 13.38 -0.83
C ALA A 117 -3.44 14.01 -0.22
N SER A 118 -3.15 15.29 -0.52
CA SER A 118 -2.00 16.01 0.05
C SER A 118 -2.15 16.32 1.54
N ARG A 119 -3.39 16.42 2.04
CA ARG A 119 -3.71 16.78 3.43
C ARG A 119 -3.95 15.56 4.32
N CYS A 120 -4.24 14.40 3.74
CA CYS A 120 -4.52 13.18 4.48
C CYS A 120 -3.26 12.45 4.95
N THR A 121 -3.36 11.76 6.08
CA THR A 121 -2.39 10.72 6.43
C THR A 121 -2.50 9.56 5.43
N PRO A 122 -1.43 8.76 5.20
CA PRO A 122 -1.45 7.69 4.19
C PRO A 122 -2.62 6.70 4.32
N GLY A 123 -3.06 6.41 5.55
CA GLY A 123 -4.21 5.52 5.80
C GLY A 123 -5.57 6.15 5.52
N ALA A 124 -5.67 7.49 5.48
CA ALA A 124 -6.92 8.21 5.24
C ALA A 124 -7.13 8.60 3.76
N VAL A 125 -6.07 8.56 2.93
CA VAL A 125 -6.14 8.98 1.51
C VAL A 125 -7.22 8.20 0.75
N ALA A 126 -7.24 6.88 0.87
CA ALA A 126 -8.20 6.05 0.13
C ALA A 126 -9.64 6.43 0.45
N ALA A 127 -10.00 6.53 1.74
CA ALA A 127 -11.34 6.92 2.17
C ALA A 127 -11.72 8.35 1.75
N ALA A 128 -10.77 9.28 1.74
CA ALA A 128 -11.00 10.65 1.30
C ALA A 128 -11.29 10.74 -0.20
N ILE A 129 -10.52 10.02 -1.02
CA ILE A 129 -10.73 9.96 -2.47
C ILE A 129 -12.04 9.24 -2.79
N ASP A 130 -12.32 8.14 -2.10
CA ASP A 130 -13.56 7.38 -2.29
C ASP A 130 -14.80 8.26 -2.07
N ARG A 131 -14.74 9.20 -1.12
CA ARG A 131 -15.83 10.17 -0.87
C ARG A 131 -15.99 11.13 -2.04
N ILE A 132 -14.89 11.69 -2.51
CA ILE A 132 -14.91 12.60 -3.67
C ILE A 132 -15.44 11.91 -4.92
N LEU A 133 -15.11 10.62 -5.12
CA LEU A 133 -15.59 9.84 -6.25
C LEU A 133 -17.07 9.48 -6.13
N ALA A 134 -17.54 9.12 -4.93
CA ALA A 134 -18.96 8.88 -4.67
C ALA A 134 -19.80 10.14 -4.91
N ASP A 135 -19.31 11.32 -4.50
CA ASP A 135 -19.97 12.60 -4.75
C ASP A 135 -19.94 13.01 -6.23
N PHE A 136 -18.89 12.58 -6.97
CA PHE A 136 -18.71 12.93 -8.38
C PHE A 136 -19.62 12.13 -9.30
N ASP A 137 -19.69 10.81 -9.11
CA ASP A 137 -20.53 9.90 -9.89
C ASP A 137 -20.96 8.71 -9.02
N ALA A 138 -22.08 8.88 -8.32
CA ALA A 138 -22.63 7.88 -7.41
C ALA A 138 -23.00 6.56 -8.12
N GLU A 139 -23.42 6.64 -9.38
CA GLU A 139 -23.83 5.47 -10.16
C GLU A 139 -22.61 4.62 -10.55
N TRP A 140 -21.60 5.26 -11.13
CA TRP A 140 -20.33 4.59 -11.43
C TRP A 140 -19.70 4.01 -10.17
N HIS A 141 -19.68 4.77 -9.07
CA HIS A 141 -19.13 4.35 -7.78
C HIS A 141 -19.83 3.09 -7.25
N ARG A 142 -21.16 3.03 -7.37
CA ARG A 142 -21.93 1.83 -7.02
C ARG A 142 -21.54 0.63 -7.88
N ILE A 143 -21.49 0.78 -9.21
CA ILE A 143 -21.16 -0.31 -10.15
C ILE A 143 -19.77 -0.90 -9.87
N VAL A 144 -18.75 -0.05 -9.68
CA VAL A 144 -17.39 -0.54 -9.43
C VAL A 144 -17.27 -1.22 -8.06
N ARG A 145 -18.04 -0.78 -7.05
CA ARG A 145 -18.11 -1.44 -5.75
C ARG A 145 -18.77 -2.81 -5.83
N GLU A 146 -19.88 -2.93 -6.56
CA GLU A 146 -20.56 -4.21 -6.79
C GLU A 146 -19.63 -5.20 -7.50
N ARG A 147 -18.91 -4.74 -8.52
CA ARG A 147 -17.90 -5.56 -9.19
C ARG A 147 -16.77 -5.98 -8.25
N ALA A 148 -16.25 -5.07 -7.44
CA ALA A 148 -15.21 -5.38 -6.45
C ALA A 148 -15.67 -6.39 -5.39
N ALA A 149 -16.96 -6.39 -5.03
CA ALA A 149 -17.55 -7.37 -4.12
C ALA A 149 -17.57 -8.81 -4.68
N LEU A 150 -17.51 -8.96 -6.02
CA LEU A 150 -17.38 -10.25 -6.68
C LEU A 150 -15.97 -10.84 -6.56
N GLU A 151 -14.94 -10.01 -6.38
CA GLU A 151 -13.55 -10.42 -6.22
C GLU A 151 -13.18 -10.87 -4.79
N ARG A 152 -14.19 -11.21 -3.99
CA ARG A 152 -14.00 -11.75 -2.63
C ARG A 152 -13.17 -13.04 -2.69
N ALA A 153 -12.14 -13.12 -1.84
CA ALA A 153 -11.21 -14.24 -1.83
C ALA A 153 -10.56 -14.42 -0.46
N ALA A 154 -10.24 -15.66 -0.12
CA ALA A 154 -9.34 -16.00 0.98
C ALA A 154 -8.11 -16.68 0.39
N THR A 155 -6.93 -16.13 0.66
CA THR A 155 -5.65 -16.64 0.12
C THR A 155 -4.66 -16.89 1.24
N VAL A 156 -3.86 -17.93 1.12
CA VAL A 156 -2.80 -18.26 2.08
C VAL A 156 -1.44 -18.14 1.39
N ARG A 157 -0.50 -17.46 2.05
CA ARG A 157 0.87 -17.31 1.57
C ARG A 157 1.86 -17.81 2.62
N LYS A 158 2.66 -18.81 2.26
CA LYS A 158 3.76 -19.29 3.10
C LYS A 158 4.84 -18.21 3.23
N LEU A 159 5.40 -18.10 4.43
CA LEU A 159 6.52 -17.22 4.76
C LEU A 159 7.72 -18.06 5.25
N PRO A 160 8.93 -17.47 5.27
CA PRO A 160 10.06 -18.10 5.94
C PRO A 160 9.77 -18.40 7.42
N ARG A 161 10.53 -19.33 8.00
CA ARG A 161 10.51 -19.69 9.44
C ARG A 161 9.19 -20.29 9.91
N GLY A 162 8.54 -21.09 9.06
CA GLY A 162 7.31 -21.80 9.41
C GLY A 162 6.10 -20.90 9.59
N GLN A 163 6.18 -19.63 9.18
CA GLN A 163 5.06 -18.70 9.24
C GLN A 163 4.20 -18.80 7.96
N ALA A 164 2.95 -18.37 8.07
CA ALA A 164 2.08 -18.15 6.92
C ALA A 164 1.16 -16.96 7.22
N GLU A 165 0.69 -16.31 6.15
CA GLU A 165 -0.31 -15.26 6.24
C GLU A 165 -1.60 -15.74 5.57
N LEU A 166 -2.74 -15.57 6.24
CA LEU A 166 -4.07 -15.66 5.67
C LEU A 166 -4.54 -14.24 5.33
N ILE A 167 -4.92 -14.02 4.07
CA ILE A 167 -5.43 -12.74 3.58
C ILE A 167 -6.87 -12.97 3.14
N ILE A 168 -7.81 -12.27 3.78
CA ILE A 168 -9.24 -12.27 3.43
C ILE A 168 -9.56 -10.92 2.78
N ARG A 169 -10.08 -10.96 1.56
CA ARG A 169 -10.55 -9.81 0.79
C ARG A 169 -12.05 -9.96 0.53
N GLY A 170 -12.79 -8.87 0.65
CA GLY A 170 -14.21 -8.84 0.35
C GLY A 170 -14.82 -7.46 0.53
N PRO A 171 -16.16 -7.35 0.55
CA PRO A 171 -16.86 -6.09 0.78
C PRO A 171 -16.43 -5.43 2.11
N ALA A 172 -16.19 -4.12 2.08
CA ALA A 172 -15.62 -3.38 3.19
C ALA A 172 -16.44 -3.54 4.48
N GLU A 173 -17.77 -3.54 4.39
CA GLU A 173 -18.67 -3.73 5.53
C GLU A 173 -18.51 -5.10 6.20
N LYS A 174 -18.27 -6.16 5.42
CA LYS A 174 -18.06 -7.52 5.95
C LYS A 174 -16.70 -7.63 6.63
N VAL A 175 -15.66 -7.10 6.00
CA VAL A 175 -14.30 -7.09 6.59
C VAL A 175 -14.25 -6.21 7.84
N ALA A 176 -14.98 -5.09 7.85
CA ALA A 176 -15.12 -4.24 9.03
C ALA A 176 -15.82 -4.93 10.19
N GLY A 177 -16.85 -5.74 9.91
CA GLY A 177 -17.49 -6.60 10.90
C GLY A 177 -16.52 -7.63 11.48
N MET A 178 -15.82 -8.37 10.60
CA MET A 178 -14.79 -9.34 11.00
C MET A 178 -13.73 -8.71 11.90
N TRP A 179 -13.17 -7.56 11.50
CA TRP A 179 -12.15 -6.87 12.29
C TRP A 179 -12.64 -6.42 13.65
N ARG A 180 -13.88 -5.91 13.75
CA ARG A 180 -14.47 -5.53 15.04
C ARG A 180 -14.64 -6.74 15.95
N ASN A 181 -15.08 -7.89 15.42
CA ASN A 181 -15.21 -9.11 16.20
C ASN A 181 -13.86 -9.58 16.73
N ILE A 182 -12.83 -9.57 15.90
CA ILE A 182 -11.46 -9.90 16.29
C ILE A 182 -10.97 -8.94 17.38
N ALA A 183 -11.13 -7.63 17.17
CA ALA A 183 -10.69 -6.61 18.11
C ALA A 183 -11.46 -6.68 19.45
N ALA A 184 -12.74 -7.05 19.42
CA ALA A 184 -13.56 -7.25 20.61
C ALA A 184 -13.12 -8.49 21.39
N ALA A 185 -12.95 -9.63 20.71
CA ALA A 185 -12.44 -10.85 21.33
C ALA A 185 -11.03 -10.65 21.91
N ALA A 186 -10.16 -9.92 21.22
CA ALA A 186 -8.81 -9.61 21.69
C ALA A 186 -8.76 -8.72 22.95
N ARG A 187 -9.83 -7.97 23.27
CA ARG A 187 -9.93 -7.24 24.55
C ARG A 187 -10.17 -8.16 25.74
N GLY A 188 -10.79 -9.33 25.51
CA GLY A 188 -10.97 -10.36 26.54
C GLY A 188 -9.71 -11.19 26.81
N VAL A 189 -8.69 -11.09 25.95
CA VAL A 189 -7.41 -11.78 26.14
C VAL A 189 -6.54 -10.95 27.09
N THR A 190 -6.35 -11.44 28.31
CA THR A 190 -5.59 -10.78 29.37
C THR A 190 -4.10 -11.16 29.41
N ASP A 191 -3.64 -11.98 28.46
CA ASP A 191 -2.25 -12.44 28.37
C ASP A 191 -1.28 -11.26 28.08
N PRO A 192 -0.10 -11.17 28.73
CA PRO A 192 0.96 -10.17 28.44
C PRO A 192 1.51 -10.13 27.00
N THR A 193 0.92 -10.85 26.05
CA THR A 193 1.34 -10.83 24.65
C THR A 193 1.08 -9.48 23.98
N SER A 194 1.89 -9.15 22.97
CA SER A 194 1.74 -7.93 22.18
C SER A 194 0.34 -7.82 21.57
N LEU A 195 -0.18 -6.60 21.37
CA LEU A 195 -1.50 -6.40 20.75
C LEU A 195 -1.68 -7.19 19.42
N PRO A 196 -0.69 -7.24 18.50
CA PRO A 196 -0.78 -8.07 17.31
C PRO A 196 -0.95 -9.58 17.57
N ALA A 197 -0.31 -10.11 18.62
CA ALA A 197 -0.44 -11.52 18.99
C ALA A 197 -1.86 -11.81 19.52
N ARG A 198 -2.38 -10.98 20.42
CA ARG A 198 -3.76 -11.12 20.92
C ARG A 198 -4.81 -11.04 19.80
N LEU A 199 -4.60 -10.16 18.82
CA LEU A 199 -5.47 -10.07 17.64
C LEU A 199 -5.40 -11.33 16.77
N PHE A 200 -4.22 -11.92 16.61
CA PHE A 200 -4.06 -13.19 15.89
C PHE A 200 -4.76 -14.34 16.62
N ASP A 201 -4.53 -14.50 17.92
CA ASP A 201 -5.11 -15.58 18.71
C ASP A 201 -6.64 -15.48 18.77
N ALA A 202 -7.16 -14.25 18.93
CA ALA A 202 -8.59 -13.98 18.85
C ALA A 202 -9.17 -14.34 17.47
N ALA A 203 -8.48 -13.98 16.38
CA ALA A 203 -8.91 -14.34 15.03
C ALA A 203 -8.89 -15.85 14.81
N HIS A 204 -7.85 -16.54 15.25
CA HIS A 204 -7.74 -18.00 15.17
C HIS A 204 -8.86 -18.68 15.96
N ALA A 205 -9.13 -18.24 17.19
CA ALA A 205 -10.20 -18.79 18.02
C ALA A 205 -11.59 -18.60 17.39
N LEU A 206 -11.87 -17.44 16.80
CA LEU A 206 -13.12 -17.17 16.08
C LEU A 206 -13.25 -18.04 14.82
N LEU A 207 -12.18 -18.18 14.03
CA LEU A 207 -12.19 -18.96 12.77
C LEU A 207 -12.29 -20.47 13.00
N THR A 208 -11.76 -20.97 14.11
CA THR A 208 -11.80 -22.40 14.46
C THR A 208 -12.99 -22.78 15.33
N GLY A 209 -13.82 -21.80 15.73
CA GLY A 209 -14.98 -22.02 16.59
C GLY A 209 -14.62 -22.31 18.06
N ALA A 210 -13.38 -22.10 18.47
CA ALA A 210 -12.93 -22.28 19.86
C ALA A 210 -13.55 -21.26 20.82
N VAL A 211 -13.97 -20.10 20.29
CA VAL A 211 -14.78 -19.11 21.00
C VAL A 211 -15.97 -18.78 20.11
N SER A 212 -17.18 -19.09 20.58
CA SER A 212 -18.41 -18.54 20.01
C SER A 212 -18.77 -17.28 20.78
N ASN A 213 -18.54 -16.12 20.19
CA ASN A 213 -19.27 -14.93 20.59
C ASN A 213 -20.57 -14.90 19.79
N GLU A 214 -21.66 -14.40 20.37
CA GLU A 214 -22.73 -13.85 19.53
C GLU A 214 -22.06 -12.88 18.55
N PRO A 215 -22.18 -13.10 17.23
CA PRO A 215 -21.50 -12.25 16.27
C PRO A 215 -21.95 -10.81 16.52
N ALA A 216 -21.04 -9.95 16.95
CA ALA A 216 -21.27 -8.52 16.84
C ALA A 216 -21.12 -8.18 15.35
N ASN A 217 -22.08 -8.61 14.53
CA ASN A 217 -22.18 -8.33 13.09
C ASN A 217 -22.44 -6.84 12.80
N HIS A 218 -21.98 -5.95 13.68
CA HIS A 218 -22.27 -4.55 13.62
C HIS A 218 -21.12 -3.85 12.89
N ALA A 219 -21.29 -3.68 11.58
CA ALA A 219 -20.75 -2.52 10.89
C ALA A 219 -21.28 -1.26 11.60
N VAL A 220 -20.39 -0.32 11.97
CA VAL A 220 -20.81 1.00 12.48
C VAL A 220 -20.83 1.93 11.28
N ILE A 221 -22.03 2.35 10.89
CA ILE A 221 -22.27 3.28 9.81
C ILE A 221 -22.83 4.59 10.37
N VAL A 222 -22.41 5.70 9.79
CA VAL A 222 -22.97 7.04 10.03
C VAL A 222 -23.58 7.51 8.71
N LEU A 223 -24.85 7.91 8.70
CA LEU A 223 -25.53 8.41 7.52
C LEU A 223 -26.51 9.51 7.92
N ASP A 224 -26.83 10.40 6.97
CA ASP A 224 -27.83 11.44 7.18
C ASP A 224 -29.23 10.83 7.36
N ALA A 225 -30.07 11.47 8.17
CA ALA A 225 -31.42 11.00 8.46
C ALA A 225 -32.32 10.98 7.20
N ALA A 226 -32.15 11.92 6.27
CA ALA A 226 -32.86 11.91 4.99
C ALA A 226 -32.35 10.77 4.08
N THR A 227 -31.05 10.47 4.07
CA THR A 227 -30.51 9.29 3.36
C THR A 227 -31.06 8.00 3.93
N ALA A 228 -31.11 7.87 5.27
CA ALA A 228 -31.68 6.73 5.97
C ALA A 228 -33.16 6.52 5.60
N ALA A 229 -33.94 7.60 5.55
CA ALA A 229 -35.35 7.58 5.18
C ALA A 229 -35.60 7.38 3.67
N GLY A 230 -34.55 7.29 2.84
CA GLY A 230 -34.68 7.20 1.38
C GLY A 230 -35.11 8.51 0.70
N LEU A 231 -35.09 9.62 1.43
CA LEU A 231 -35.44 10.95 0.95
C LEU A 231 -34.25 11.68 0.31
N ALA A 232 -33.03 11.22 0.58
CA ALA A 232 -31.80 11.72 -0.02
C ALA A 232 -30.91 10.60 -0.56
N GLY A 233 -30.00 10.99 -1.45
CA GLY A 233 -29.01 10.11 -2.09
C GLY A 233 -27.59 10.24 -1.54
N GLU A 234 -27.39 11.03 -0.47
CA GLU A 234 -26.05 11.28 0.08
C GLU A 234 -25.41 9.98 0.59
N PRO A 235 -24.12 9.73 0.34
CA PRO A 235 -23.45 8.52 0.78
C PRO A 235 -23.37 8.43 2.31
N GLY A 236 -23.51 7.22 2.85
CA GLY A 236 -23.19 6.92 4.26
C GLY A 236 -21.69 6.80 4.48
N HIS A 237 -21.24 6.68 5.72
CA HIS A 237 -19.84 6.53 6.11
C HIS A 237 -19.65 5.35 7.06
N LEU A 238 -18.92 4.33 6.62
CA LEU A 238 -18.49 3.20 7.43
C LEU A 238 -17.27 3.59 8.26
N VAL A 239 -17.42 3.62 9.58
CA VAL A 239 -16.41 4.13 10.52
C VAL A 239 -15.09 3.38 10.37
N GLY A 240 -14.04 4.12 9.99
CA GLY A 240 -12.68 3.61 9.78
C GLY A 240 -12.41 3.03 8.39
N TRP A 241 -13.41 2.99 7.50
CA TRP A 241 -13.32 2.37 6.18
C TRP A 241 -13.64 3.30 5.02
N GLY A 242 -14.44 4.35 5.24
CA GLY A 242 -14.77 5.33 4.21
C GLY A 242 -16.26 5.36 3.86
N PRO A 243 -16.63 6.07 2.79
CA PRO A 243 -18.01 6.20 2.38
C PRO A 243 -18.59 4.87 1.85
N VAL A 244 -19.91 4.77 1.91
CA VAL A 244 -20.70 3.70 1.32
C VAL A 244 -21.86 4.31 0.54
N PRO A 245 -22.17 3.81 -0.67
CA PRO A 245 -23.35 4.26 -1.44
C PRO A 245 -24.64 4.24 -0.60
N ALA A 246 -25.55 5.17 -0.86
CA ALA A 246 -26.76 5.38 -0.05
C ALA A 246 -27.64 4.13 0.06
N ASP A 247 -27.75 3.32 -0.99
CA ASP A 247 -28.47 2.04 -0.99
C ASP A 247 -27.80 0.99 -0.10
N VAL A 248 -26.46 0.87 -0.16
CA VAL A 248 -25.69 -0.01 0.74
C VAL A 248 -25.81 0.49 2.17
N ALA A 249 -25.77 1.80 2.37
CA ALA A 249 -25.92 2.43 3.67
C ALA A 249 -27.28 2.09 4.30
N ARG A 250 -28.37 2.26 3.53
CA ARG A 250 -29.73 1.88 3.94
C ARG A 250 -29.84 0.39 4.25
N ARG A 251 -29.30 -0.48 3.40
CA ARG A 251 -29.30 -1.93 3.63
C ARG A 251 -28.55 -2.33 4.90
N ILE A 252 -27.44 -1.66 5.21
CA ILE A 252 -26.74 -1.87 6.49
C ILE A 252 -27.61 -1.37 7.66
N ALA A 253 -28.35 -0.29 7.47
CA ALA A 253 -29.16 0.35 8.50
C ALA A 253 -30.50 -0.37 8.79
N GLU A 254 -31.04 -1.14 7.84
CA GLU A 254 -32.29 -1.92 7.97
C GLU A 254 -32.28 -2.87 9.18
N ASP A 255 -31.14 -3.52 9.45
CA ASP A 255 -30.94 -4.47 10.56
C ASP A 255 -30.03 -3.89 11.66
N ALA A 256 -29.87 -2.57 11.69
CA ALA A 256 -28.96 -1.90 12.62
C ALA A 256 -29.64 -1.52 13.94
N THR A 257 -28.84 -1.47 15.01
CA THR A 257 -29.19 -0.71 16.21
C THR A 257 -28.89 0.77 15.99
N TRP A 258 -29.90 1.63 16.17
CA TRP A 258 -29.80 3.06 15.87
C TRP A 258 -29.36 3.88 17.08
N GLN A 259 -28.45 4.82 16.86
CA GLN A 259 -28.11 5.88 17.80
C GLN A 259 -28.12 7.23 17.06
N ALA A 260 -28.87 8.20 17.58
CA ALA A 260 -28.93 9.54 17.01
C ALA A 260 -27.75 10.40 17.48
N LEU A 261 -27.15 11.16 16.56
CA LEU A 261 -26.10 12.14 16.82
C LEU A 261 -26.54 13.49 16.25
N ILE A 262 -26.56 14.54 17.08
CA ILE A 262 -26.92 15.91 16.67
C ILE A 262 -25.62 16.67 16.37
N THR A 263 -25.38 17.02 15.11
CA THR A 263 -24.08 17.55 14.62
C THR A 263 -24.06 19.06 14.37
N ALA A 264 -25.16 19.79 14.62
CA ALA A 264 -25.22 21.24 14.48
C ALA A 264 -25.64 21.93 15.79
N ALA A 265 -24.64 22.41 16.54
CA ALA A 265 -24.76 23.56 17.42
C ALA A 265 -23.77 24.60 16.88
N GLN A 266 -24.27 25.73 16.36
CA GLN A 266 -23.40 26.82 15.89
C GLN A 266 -22.89 27.60 17.10
N ASP A 267 -21.58 27.75 17.22
CA ASP A 267 -20.96 28.90 17.89
C ASP A 267 -19.57 29.21 17.32
N SER A 268 -19.29 30.49 17.29
CA SER A 268 -18.35 31.26 16.47
C SER A 268 -16.95 31.47 17.09
N GLU A 269 -15.95 31.50 16.20
CA GLU A 269 -14.66 32.23 16.20
C GLU A 269 -13.79 32.39 17.48
N HIS A 270 -12.47 32.16 17.36
CA HIS A 270 -11.40 33.20 17.28
C HIS A 270 -10.04 32.80 17.97
N HIS A 271 -8.94 33.29 17.37
CA HIS A 271 -7.57 33.55 17.91
C HIS A 271 -6.45 32.47 17.69
N PRO A 272 -5.13 32.81 17.66
CA PRO A 272 -4.31 33.54 16.65
C PRO A 272 -2.94 32.78 16.39
N PRO A 273 -1.89 33.34 15.74
CA PRO A 273 -0.84 32.58 15.05
C PRO A 273 0.47 32.26 15.83
N ASP A 274 1.22 31.29 15.28
CA ASP A 274 2.52 30.75 15.76
C ASP A 274 3.72 31.70 15.59
N PRO A 275 4.76 31.63 16.47
CA PRO A 275 6.02 32.35 16.31
C PRO A 275 7.06 31.63 15.41
N GLU A 276 7.90 32.43 14.76
CA GLU A 276 8.90 32.07 13.74
C GLU A 276 10.20 31.38 14.24
N PRO A 277 10.97 30.70 13.36
CA PRO A 277 12.09 29.83 13.70
C PRO A 277 13.49 30.46 13.59
N ASP A 278 14.43 29.96 14.40
CA ASP A 278 15.85 30.35 14.40
C ASP A 278 16.71 29.72 13.26
N PRO A 279 17.85 30.35 12.89
CA PRO A 279 18.61 30.09 11.66
C PRO A 279 19.71 29.00 11.75
N PRO A 280 20.27 28.55 10.59
CA PRO A 280 21.07 27.33 10.49
C PRO A 280 22.59 27.57 10.60
N ALA A 281 23.34 26.51 10.89
CA ALA A 281 24.81 26.51 10.92
C ALA A 281 25.36 25.19 10.33
N PRO A 282 26.64 25.13 9.88
CA PRO A 282 26.99 24.76 8.52
C PRO A 282 27.51 23.32 8.37
N VAL A 283 27.59 22.90 7.10
CA VAL A 283 28.08 21.60 6.63
C VAL A 283 29.58 21.72 6.31
N ASP A 284 30.41 20.77 6.75
CA ASP A 284 31.70 20.54 6.10
C ASP A 284 32.02 19.04 5.96
N GLY A 285 32.61 18.70 4.82
CA GLY A 285 32.47 17.40 4.15
C GLY A 285 33.50 16.33 4.50
N ARG A 286 33.32 15.16 3.87
CA ARG A 286 34.41 14.35 3.30
C ARG A 286 33.89 13.32 2.30
N GLU A 287 34.31 13.50 1.05
CA GLU A 287 34.26 12.53 -0.05
C GLU A 287 35.05 11.25 0.28
N VAL A 288 34.53 10.09 -0.11
CA VAL A 288 35.35 8.96 -0.57
C VAL A 288 34.67 8.33 -1.80
N ARG A 289 35.39 8.38 -2.93
CA ARG A 289 34.99 7.86 -4.24
C ARG A 289 35.16 6.34 -4.33
N ARG A 290 34.18 5.65 -4.94
CA ARG A 290 34.38 4.52 -5.89
C ARG A 290 33.19 4.44 -6.86
N THR A 291 33.47 4.54 -8.16
CA THR A 291 32.50 4.70 -9.25
C THR A 291 31.77 3.40 -9.63
N ARG A 292 30.44 3.48 -9.78
CA ARG A 292 29.62 2.64 -10.68
C ARG A 292 29.23 3.53 -11.87
N HIS A 293 29.27 3.01 -13.08
CA HIS A 293 28.81 3.75 -14.26
C HIS A 293 27.29 3.89 -14.22
N MET A 294 26.84 5.07 -13.85
CA MET A 294 25.47 5.58 -14.01
C MET A 294 25.56 6.75 -15.01
N PRO A 295 24.46 7.10 -15.72
CA PRO A 295 24.49 8.22 -16.65
C PRO A 295 24.95 9.53 -15.97
N PRO A 296 25.61 10.45 -16.72
CA PRO A 296 26.12 11.70 -16.16
C PRO A 296 25.00 12.47 -15.44
N GLY A 297 25.16 12.75 -14.14
CA GLY A 297 24.19 13.47 -13.32
C GLY A 297 23.23 12.61 -12.48
N TRP A 298 23.31 11.27 -12.55
CA TRP A 298 22.50 10.39 -11.70
C TRP A 298 23.18 10.14 -10.35
N THR A 299 22.55 10.61 -9.27
CA THR A 299 22.89 10.23 -7.89
C THR A 299 21.61 9.78 -7.19
N PRO A 300 21.60 8.63 -6.48
CA PRO A 300 20.49 8.28 -5.61
C PRO A 300 20.35 9.41 -4.60
N THR A 301 19.26 10.15 -4.67
CA THR A 301 19.04 11.21 -3.69
C THR A 301 18.94 10.61 -2.29
N THR A 302 19.41 11.35 -1.29
CA THR A 302 19.68 10.93 0.11
C THR A 302 18.47 10.41 0.91
N GLY A 303 17.32 10.19 0.26
CA GLY A 303 16.22 9.44 0.83
C GLY A 303 16.63 7.99 1.11
N LYS A 304 16.25 7.46 2.28
CA LYS A 304 16.39 6.04 2.59
C LYS A 304 15.46 5.20 1.69
N LEU A 305 15.83 5.00 0.43
CA LEU A 305 15.17 4.04 -0.45
C LEU A 305 15.68 2.64 -0.09
N GLY A 306 14.80 1.87 0.54
CA GLY A 306 15.03 0.46 0.79
C GLY A 306 13.73 -0.19 1.21
N SER A 307 13.32 -1.26 0.53
CA SER A 307 12.16 -2.02 0.99
C SER A 307 12.55 -2.86 2.21
N THR A 308 11.64 -2.99 3.19
CA THR A 308 11.81 -3.91 4.33
C THR A 308 12.10 -5.34 3.86
N LYS A 309 11.53 -5.75 2.72
CA LYS A 309 11.78 -7.05 2.09
C LYS A 309 13.23 -7.17 1.61
N ALA A 310 13.75 -6.17 0.90
CA ALA A 310 15.13 -6.17 0.42
C ALA A 310 16.15 -6.04 1.56
N ARG A 311 15.82 -5.29 2.62
CA ARG A 311 16.62 -5.27 3.87
C ARG A 311 16.72 -6.66 4.49
N LYS A 312 15.59 -7.36 4.67
CA LYS A 312 15.56 -8.73 5.20
C LYS A 312 16.33 -9.73 4.32
N VAL A 313 16.27 -9.58 2.99
CA VAL A 313 17.06 -10.40 2.06
C VAL A 313 18.56 -10.14 2.24
N ARG A 314 18.99 -8.87 2.36
CA ARG A 314 20.40 -8.54 2.64
C ARG A 314 20.86 -9.08 3.99
N GLU A 315 20.07 -8.92 5.04
CA GLU A 315 20.35 -9.50 6.37
C GLU A 315 20.49 -11.02 6.29
N GLN A 316 19.66 -11.69 5.51
CA GLN A 316 19.74 -13.14 5.29
C GLN A 316 21.00 -13.52 4.51
N VAL A 317 21.35 -12.79 3.44
CA VAL A 317 22.58 -13.04 2.66
C VAL A 317 23.82 -12.81 3.52
N GLU A 318 23.83 -11.77 4.35
CA GLU A 318 24.95 -11.50 5.25
C GLU A 318 25.08 -12.58 6.32
N TYR A 319 23.97 -13.02 6.91
CA TYR A 319 23.94 -14.17 7.80
C TYR A 319 24.51 -15.44 7.13
N LEU A 320 24.10 -15.73 5.89
CA LEU A 320 24.62 -16.88 5.14
C LEU A 320 26.14 -16.78 4.89
N ARG A 321 26.67 -15.57 4.69
CA ARG A 321 28.13 -15.33 4.54
C ARG A 321 28.92 -15.51 5.84
N THR A 322 28.27 -15.43 7.00
CA THR A 322 28.92 -15.70 8.30
C THR A 322 29.04 -17.18 8.63
N LEU A 323 28.41 -18.06 7.84
CA LEU A 323 28.49 -19.50 8.04
C LEU A 323 29.73 -20.10 7.35
N PRO A 324 30.37 -21.12 7.94
CA PRO A 324 31.48 -21.82 7.30
C PRO A 324 31.01 -22.51 6.01
N PRO A 325 31.87 -22.67 4.98
CA PRO A 325 31.49 -23.22 3.67
C PRO A 325 30.74 -24.57 3.74
N SER A 326 31.11 -25.43 4.69
CA SER A 326 30.47 -26.72 4.94
C SER A 326 29.01 -26.66 5.44
N ALA A 327 28.55 -25.48 5.87
CA ALA A 327 27.17 -25.22 6.26
C ALA A 327 26.32 -24.65 5.11
N LEU A 328 26.94 -24.05 4.08
CA LEU A 328 26.25 -23.64 2.85
C LEU A 328 25.87 -24.87 2.00
N ASP A 329 26.76 -25.86 1.90
CA ASP A 329 26.50 -27.08 1.11
C ASP A 329 25.30 -27.90 1.65
N ARG A 330 25.15 -28.00 2.98
CA ARG A 330 23.98 -28.68 3.59
C ARG A 330 22.65 -27.94 3.39
N ALA A 331 22.68 -26.63 3.16
CA ALA A 331 21.47 -25.85 2.92
C ALA A 331 20.96 -26.00 1.47
N VAL A 332 21.84 -26.42 0.54
CA VAL A 332 21.50 -26.70 -0.86
C VAL A 332 21.03 -28.14 -1.04
N ASP A 333 21.61 -29.10 -0.29
CA ASP A 333 21.27 -30.53 -0.40
C ASP A 333 19.95 -30.95 0.27
N ASN A 334 19.31 -30.08 1.07
CA ASN A 334 18.01 -30.38 1.67
C ASN A 334 17.13 -29.13 1.84
N PRO A 335 16.55 -28.59 0.75
CA PRO A 335 15.76 -27.36 0.81
C PRO A 335 14.44 -27.50 1.59
N ASP A 336 13.94 -28.74 1.82
CA ASP A 336 12.62 -29.00 2.42
C ASP A 336 12.61 -29.92 3.65
N GLY A 337 13.76 -30.33 4.20
CA GLY A 337 13.82 -30.99 5.51
C GLY A 337 13.17 -32.38 5.62
N HIS A 338 12.84 -33.04 4.51
CA HIS A 338 12.29 -34.40 4.51
C HIS A 338 13.31 -35.42 3.99
N GLY A 339 14.18 -35.89 4.90
CA GLY A 339 15.02 -37.05 4.67
C GLY A 339 14.20 -38.34 4.80
N VAL A 340 14.09 -39.06 3.68
CA VAL A 340 13.49 -40.40 3.57
C VAL A 340 14.19 -41.37 4.52
N SER A 341 13.44 -41.96 5.46
CA SER A 341 13.88 -43.13 6.21
C SER A 341 13.87 -44.35 5.27
N SER A 342 15.03 -44.67 4.71
CA SER A 342 15.22 -45.92 3.99
C SER A 342 15.24 -47.08 4.99
N ARG A 343 14.14 -47.84 5.06
CA ARG A 343 14.10 -49.16 5.69
C ARG A 343 15.03 -50.10 4.93
N LEU A 344 16.17 -50.43 5.50
CA LEU A 344 16.89 -51.67 5.15
C LEU A 344 16.19 -52.83 5.86
N ARG A 345 15.46 -53.61 5.07
CA ARG A 345 14.96 -54.93 5.43
C ARG A 345 15.89 -55.93 4.74
N THR A 346 16.87 -56.47 5.46
CA THR A 346 17.64 -57.65 5.05
C THR A 346 17.38 -58.75 6.06
N GLY A 347 16.74 -59.82 5.61
CA GLY A 347 16.32 -60.95 6.43
C GLY A 347 15.73 -62.09 5.62
N ARG A 348 16.39 -62.47 4.52
CA ARG A 348 16.68 -63.83 4.00
C ARG A 348 17.06 -63.75 2.54
#